data_AF-A0A9E4BX57-F1
#
_entry.id   AF-A0A9E4BX57-F1
#
_cell.length_a   1.000
_cell.length_b   1.000
_cell.length_c   1.000
_cell.angle_alpha   90.00
_cell.angle_beta   90.00
_cell.angle_gamma   90.00
#
_symmetry.space_group_name_H-M   'P 1'
#
loop_
_entity.id
_entity.type
_entity.pdbx_description
1 polymer ?
#
loop_
_entity_poly.entity_id
_entity_poly.type
_entity_poly.pdbx_seq_one_letter_code
_entity_poly.pdbx_strand_id
1 'polypeptide(L)'
;MWSNYIRVLRDKDIKFSLYGWNSLFVAVCVMVGQVVTSAMAGFAFARLEWRYRDAVFLLYLATLMVPGIVTLLPNYVILKSLGWLDSFQALIIPAMFTAFGTFMMRQFMTGLPRGLEEAAEIDGANLWKTFWTIVMPLSKPALITLSIFSFMGTWQSFTWPLIVTHSEHMRVLPVALRYFDSSQGTNYSLLMTGSVLMMLPMIVLFVFGQRFFVRGIQLGALKG
;
A
#
# COMPACT_ATOMS: atom_id res chain seq x y z
N MET A 1 12.80 31.62 -7.47
CA MET A 1 12.65 30.34 -6.73
C MET A 1 11.20 30.14 -6.28
N TRP A 2 10.62 31.04 -5.47
CA TRP A 2 9.21 30.96 -5.02
C TRP A 2 8.15 30.96 -6.14
N SER A 3 8.44 31.65 -7.25
CA SER A 3 7.58 31.67 -8.44
C SER A 3 7.35 30.29 -9.07
N ASN A 4 8.29 29.35 -8.93
CA ASN A 4 8.16 28.01 -9.48
C ASN A 4 7.09 27.19 -8.74
N TYR A 5 6.94 27.37 -7.43
CA TYR A 5 5.88 26.70 -6.66
C TYR A 5 4.50 27.15 -7.10
N ILE A 6 4.30 28.45 -7.29
CA ILE A 6 3.03 29.00 -7.80
C ILE A 6 2.78 28.51 -9.22
N ARG A 7 3.82 28.45 -10.07
CA ARG A 7 3.71 27.92 -11.43
C ARG A 7 3.29 26.45 -11.45
N VAL A 8 3.92 25.58 -10.67
CA VAL A 8 3.54 24.15 -10.61
C VAL A 8 2.11 23.97 -10.10
N LEU A 9 1.71 24.75 -9.08
CA LEU A 9 0.38 24.63 -8.47
C LEU A 9 -0.74 25.23 -9.34
N ARG A 10 -0.43 26.20 -10.20
CA ARG A 10 -1.40 26.91 -11.05
C ARG A 10 -1.13 26.72 -12.55
N ASP A 11 -0.36 25.71 -12.92
CA ASP A 11 -0.08 25.41 -14.31
C ASP A 11 -1.41 25.06 -15.01
N LYS A 12 -1.61 25.58 -16.22
CA LYS A 12 -2.81 25.26 -17.00
C LYS A 12 -2.71 23.89 -17.65
N ASP A 13 -1.49 23.42 -17.90
CA ASP A 13 -1.23 22.16 -18.58
C ASP A 13 -1.16 20.97 -17.60
N ILE A 14 -0.88 21.26 -16.31
CA ILE A 14 -0.86 20.27 -15.24
C ILE A 14 -1.89 20.64 -14.19
N LYS A 15 -2.96 19.84 -14.13
CA LYS A 15 -3.97 19.89 -13.05
C LYS A 15 -3.41 19.27 -11.76
N PHE A 16 -2.41 19.92 -11.16
CA PHE A 16 -1.68 19.41 -9.99
C PHE A 16 -2.60 19.00 -8.83
N SER A 17 -3.63 19.81 -8.56
CA SER A 17 -4.62 19.53 -7.51
C SER A 17 -5.42 18.24 -7.80
N LEU A 18 -5.87 18.05 -9.05
CA LEU A 18 -6.59 16.85 -9.47
C LEU A 18 -5.70 15.61 -9.35
N TYR A 19 -4.47 15.69 -9.84
CA TYR A 19 -3.54 14.55 -9.81
C TYR A 19 -3.10 14.21 -8.38
N GLY A 20 -2.93 15.23 -7.52
CA GLY A 20 -2.69 15.06 -6.11
C GLY A 20 -3.86 14.38 -5.40
N TRP A 21 -5.10 14.77 -5.73
CA TRP A 21 -6.30 14.13 -5.20
C TRP A 21 -6.44 12.67 -5.66
N ASN A 22 -6.21 12.40 -6.96
CA ASN A 22 -6.20 11.04 -7.50
C ASN A 22 -5.16 10.16 -6.80
N SER A 23 -3.94 10.66 -6.62
CA SER A 23 -2.88 9.97 -5.87
C SER A 23 -3.29 9.68 -4.44
N LEU A 24 -3.91 10.66 -3.76
CA LEU A 24 -4.34 10.50 -2.37
C LEU A 24 -5.46 9.47 -2.25
N PHE A 25 -6.46 9.59 -3.13
CA PHE A 25 -7.59 8.68 -3.19
C PHE A 25 -7.13 7.23 -3.43
N VAL A 26 -6.30 7.00 -4.45
CA VAL A 26 -5.75 5.67 -4.74
C VAL A 26 -4.92 5.15 -3.58
N ALA A 27 -4.02 5.97 -3.00
CA ALA A 27 -3.17 5.56 -1.89
C ALA A 27 -3.97 5.18 -0.64
N VAL A 28 -5.01 5.94 -0.30
CA VAL A 28 -5.88 5.64 0.85
C VAL A 28 -6.71 4.39 0.61
N CYS A 29 -7.31 4.23 -0.57
CA CYS A 29 -8.11 3.04 -0.89
C CYS A 29 -7.25 1.76 -0.88
N VAL A 30 -6.06 1.80 -1.49
CA VAL A 30 -5.11 0.67 -1.46
C VAL A 30 -4.67 0.39 -0.04
N MET A 31 -4.31 1.42 0.75
CA MET A 31 -3.90 1.27 2.14
C MET A 31 -4.98 0.57 2.98
N VAL A 32 -6.22 1.05 2.94
CA VAL A 32 -7.32 0.46 3.71
C VAL A 32 -7.57 -0.98 3.25
N GLY A 33 -7.65 -1.20 1.94
CA GLY A 33 -7.85 -2.53 1.37
C GLY A 33 -6.76 -3.51 1.77
N GLN A 34 -5.49 -3.10 1.63
CA GLN A 34 -4.32 -3.91 1.97
C GLN A 34 -4.24 -4.23 3.45
N VAL A 35 -4.57 -3.28 4.33
CA VAL A 35 -4.60 -3.52 5.78
C VAL A 35 -5.67 -4.54 6.14
N VAL A 36 -6.88 -4.39 5.60
CA VAL A 36 -7.99 -5.31 5.89
C VAL A 36 -7.69 -6.71 5.37
N THR A 37 -7.33 -6.86 4.09
CA THR A 37 -7.06 -8.16 3.47
C THR A 37 -5.86 -8.86 4.12
N SER A 38 -4.79 -8.12 4.41
CA SER A 38 -3.59 -8.67 5.04
C SER A 38 -3.80 -9.03 6.50
N ALA A 39 -4.58 -8.25 7.25
CA ALA A 39 -4.90 -8.58 8.65
C ALA A 39 -5.76 -9.85 8.73
N MET A 40 -6.77 -9.99 7.86
CA MET A 40 -7.61 -11.18 7.79
C MET A 40 -6.81 -12.42 7.37
N ALA A 41 -5.99 -12.31 6.32
CA ALA A 41 -5.12 -13.41 5.88
C ALA A 41 -4.08 -13.76 6.96
N GLY A 42 -3.47 -12.74 7.58
CA GLY A 42 -2.52 -12.92 8.67
C GLY A 42 -3.13 -13.66 9.87
N PHE A 43 -4.36 -13.30 10.26
CA PHE A 43 -5.11 -14.00 11.30
C PHE A 43 -5.40 -15.46 10.92
N ALA A 44 -5.85 -15.71 9.69
CA ALA A 44 -6.11 -17.06 9.20
C ALA A 44 -4.86 -17.95 9.17
N PHE A 45 -3.68 -17.40 8.86
CA PHE A 45 -2.41 -18.14 8.87
C PHE A 45 -1.72 -18.22 10.23
N ALA A 46 -2.04 -17.34 11.18
CA ALA A 46 -1.41 -17.30 12.50
C ALA A 46 -2.22 -18.02 13.58
N ARG A 47 -3.56 -17.92 13.51
CA ARG A 47 -4.46 -18.31 14.60
C ARG A 47 -5.35 -19.50 14.26
N LEU A 48 -5.80 -19.62 13.02
CA LEU A 48 -6.62 -20.76 12.61
C LEU A 48 -5.75 -21.99 12.33
N GLU A 49 -6.30 -23.16 12.63
CA GLU A 49 -5.71 -24.46 12.34
C GLU A 49 -6.49 -25.14 11.21
N TRP A 50 -5.84 -25.34 10.07
CA TRP A 50 -6.44 -25.99 8.90
C TRP A 50 -5.40 -26.76 8.11
N ARG A 51 -5.86 -27.77 7.38
CA ARG A 51 -5.00 -28.71 6.66
C ARG A 51 -4.23 -27.98 5.54
N TYR A 52 -2.89 -28.06 5.56
CA TYR A 52 -1.95 -27.41 4.63
C TYR A 52 -1.66 -25.91 4.85
N ARG A 53 -2.09 -25.32 5.98
CA ARG A 53 -1.82 -23.91 6.31
C ARG A 53 -0.39 -23.45 6.03
N ASP A 54 0.59 -24.19 6.55
CA ASP A 54 1.99 -23.77 6.45
C ASP A 54 2.58 -23.99 5.05
N ALA A 55 2.06 -24.96 4.28
CA ALA A 55 2.44 -25.16 2.88
C ALA A 55 1.90 -24.03 1.99
N VAL A 56 0.64 -23.63 2.17
CA VAL A 56 0.07 -22.48 1.45
C VAL A 56 0.75 -21.18 1.85
N PHE A 57 1.12 -21.02 3.12
CA PHE A 57 1.89 -19.87 3.56
C PHE A 57 3.28 -19.82 2.90
N LEU A 58 3.95 -20.97 2.74
CA LEU A 58 5.22 -21.06 2.03
C LEU A 58 5.07 -20.70 0.54
N LEU A 59 3.98 -21.09 -0.11
CA LEU A 59 3.67 -20.61 -1.47
C LEU A 59 3.49 -19.08 -1.51
N TYR A 60 2.81 -18.50 -0.51
CA TYR A 60 2.67 -17.06 -0.36
C TYR A 60 4.04 -16.37 -0.27
N LEU A 61 4.97 -16.92 0.53
CA LEU A 61 6.35 -16.44 0.62
C LEU A 61 7.11 -16.56 -0.69
N ALA A 62 6.94 -17.65 -1.44
CA ALA A 62 7.59 -17.83 -2.73
C ALA A 62 7.21 -16.72 -3.73
N THR A 63 5.98 -16.20 -3.66
CA THR A 63 5.56 -15.08 -4.52
C THR A 63 6.34 -13.79 -4.28
N LEU A 64 6.91 -13.59 -3.08
CA LEU A 64 7.76 -12.44 -2.77
C LEU A 64 9.10 -12.46 -3.51
N MET A 65 9.53 -13.64 -3.98
CA MET A 65 10.76 -13.78 -4.77
C MET A 65 10.55 -13.39 -6.23
N VAL A 66 9.29 -13.28 -6.69
CA VAL A 66 8.97 -12.92 -8.07
C VAL A 66 9.12 -11.40 -8.25
N PRO A 67 10.00 -10.93 -9.14
CA PRO A 67 10.16 -9.49 -9.39
C PRO A 67 8.88 -8.90 -9.99
N GLY A 68 8.40 -7.78 -9.43
CA GLY A 68 7.15 -7.16 -9.88
C GLY A 68 7.13 -6.73 -11.37
N ILE A 69 8.30 -6.49 -11.98
CA ILE A 69 8.40 -6.18 -13.41
C ILE A 69 8.01 -7.37 -14.30
N VAL A 70 8.24 -8.60 -13.84
CA VAL A 70 7.93 -9.83 -14.59
C VAL A 70 6.42 -10.07 -14.61
N THR A 71 5.73 -9.73 -13.52
CA THR A 71 4.26 -9.87 -13.42
C THR A 71 3.50 -8.72 -14.08
N LEU A 72 4.20 -7.67 -14.51
CA LEU A 72 3.60 -6.46 -15.05
C LEU A 72 2.81 -6.72 -16.35
N LEU A 73 3.41 -7.42 -17.32
CA LEU A 73 2.74 -7.74 -18.59
C LEU A 73 1.54 -8.69 -18.40
N PRO A 74 1.66 -9.81 -17.64
CA PRO A 74 0.51 -10.65 -17.33
C PRO A 74 -0.64 -9.89 -16.67
N ASN A 75 -0.34 -9.04 -15.67
CA ASN A 75 -1.36 -8.25 -14.99
C ASN A 75 -2.05 -7.26 -15.93
N TYR A 76 -1.30 -6.61 -16.82
CA TYR A 76 -1.86 -5.73 -17.84
C TYR A 76 -2.82 -6.47 -18.77
N VAL A 77 -2.43 -7.66 -19.25
CA VAL A 77 -3.27 -8.48 -20.14
C VAL A 77 -4.58 -8.88 -19.44
N ILE A 78 -4.52 -9.24 -18.15
CA ILE A 78 -5.71 -9.56 -17.34
C ILE A 78 -6.63 -8.32 -17.23
N LEU A 79 -6.08 -7.16 -16.88
CA LEU A 79 -6.91 -5.95 -16.78
C LEU A 79 -7.50 -5.52 -18.13
N LYS A 80 -6.76 -5.72 -19.22
CA LYS A 80 -7.25 -5.48 -20.57
C LYS A 80 -8.40 -6.40 -20.92
N SER A 81 -8.30 -7.70 -20.63
CA SER A 81 -9.39 -8.65 -20.90
C SER A 81 -10.62 -8.41 -20.04
N LEU A 82 -10.44 -7.89 -18.83
CA LEU A 82 -11.53 -7.45 -17.94
C LEU A 82 -12.15 -6.10 -18.35
N GLY A 83 -11.53 -5.36 -19.28
CA GLY A 83 -11.97 -4.01 -19.65
C GLY A 83 -11.75 -2.96 -18.55
N TRP A 84 -10.80 -3.20 -17.64
CA TRP A 84 -10.55 -2.33 -16.48
C TRP A 84 -9.50 -1.23 -16.75
N LEU A 85 -8.85 -1.21 -17.90
CA LEU A 85 -7.87 -0.17 -18.21
C LEU A 85 -8.50 1.23 -18.10
N ASP A 86 -7.67 2.20 -17.72
CA ASP A 86 -8.06 3.60 -17.51
C ASP A 86 -9.15 3.81 -16.46
N SER A 87 -9.08 3.06 -15.36
CA SER A 87 -10.03 3.17 -14.26
C SER A 87 -9.35 3.07 -12.89
N PHE A 88 -9.99 3.56 -11.83
CA PHE A 88 -9.41 3.52 -10.48
C PHE A 88 -9.31 2.09 -9.96
N GLN A 89 -10.20 1.20 -10.40
CA GLN A 89 -10.16 -0.20 -9.98
C GLN A 89 -8.92 -0.93 -10.51
N ALA A 90 -8.38 -0.55 -11.68
CA ALA A 90 -7.10 -1.05 -12.18
C ALA A 90 -5.90 -0.64 -11.30
N LEU A 91 -6.01 0.50 -10.62
CA LEU A 91 -4.99 0.99 -9.69
C LEU A 91 -5.16 0.39 -8.30
N ILE A 92 -6.41 0.23 -7.85
CA ILE A 92 -6.73 -0.09 -6.46
C ILE A 92 -6.78 -1.60 -6.25
N ILE A 93 -7.62 -2.33 -6.99
CA ILE A 93 -7.98 -3.71 -6.66
C ILE A 93 -6.77 -4.66 -6.65
N PRO A 94 -5.90 -4.67 -7.68
CA PRO A 94 -4.74 -5.56 -7.66
C PRO A 94 -3.78 -5.26 -6.51
N ALA A 95 -3.64 -3.99 -6.14
CA ALA A 95 -2.71 -3.56 -5.10
C ALA A 95 -3.23 -3.82 -3.66
N MET A 96 -4.52 -4.07 -3.48
CA MET A 96 -5.09 -4.43 -2.16
C MET A 96 -4.60 -5.79 -1.66
N PHE A 97 -4.05 -6.66 -2.53
CA PHE A 97 -3.63 -8.01 -2.13
C PHE A 97 -2.11 -8.09 -2.15
N THR A 98 -1.49 -8.36 -1.01
CA THR A 98 -0.03 -8.42 -0.92
C THR A 98 0.46 -9.58 -0.07
N ALA A 99 1.48 -10.26 -0.58
CA ALA A 99 2.21 -11.29 0.17
C ALA A 99 2.96 -10.70 1.37
N PHE A 100 3.53 -9.51 1.21
CA PHE A 100 4.30 -8.86 2.26
C PHE A 100 3.42 -8.46 3.44
N GLY A 101 2.27 -7.84 3.18
CA GLY A 101 1.33 -7.48 4.25
C GLY A 101 0.83 -8.70 4.99
N THR A 102 0.47 -9.77 4.27
CA THR A 102 0.02 -11.03 4.89
C THR A 102 1.11 -11.67 5.75
N PHE A 103 2.35 -11.74 5.24
CA PHE A 103 3.51 -12.22 5.97
C PHE A 103 3.73 -11.43 7.27
N MET A 104 3.77 -10.11 7.16
CA MET A 104 4.01 -9.21 8.27
C MET A 104 2.93 -9.33 9.36
N MET A 105 1.65 -9.34 8.96
CA MET A 105 0.54 -9.49 9.89
C MET A 105 0.55 -10.86 10.57
N ARG A 106 0.81 -11.95 9.82
CA ARG A 106 0.96 -13.28 10.40
C ARG A 106 2.10 -13.33 11.42
N GLN A 107 3.26 -12.78 11.08
CA GLN A 107 4.44 -12.80 11.94
C GLN A 107 4.16 -12.08 13.26
N PHE A 108 3.50 -10.92 13.21
CA PHE A 108 3.08 -10.20 14.40
C PHE A 108 2.05 -10.99 15.22
N MET A 109 0.97 -11.44 14.58
CA MET A 109 -0.15 -12.12 15.25
C MET A 109 0.28 -13.46 15.83
N THR A 110 1.30 -14.13 15.30
CA THR A 110 1.83 -15.38 15.88
C THR A 110 2.41 -15.14 17.28
N GLY A 111 3.01 -13.97 17.53
CA GLY A 111 3.59 -13.61 18.83
C GLY A 111 2.58 -13.18 19.88
N LEU A 112 1.29 -13.02 19.53
CA LEU A 112 0.27 -12.63 20.48
C LEU A 112 -0.11 -13.81 21.40
N PRO A 113 -0.39 -13.59 22.69
CA PRO A 113 -0.75 -14.66 23.63
C PRO A 113 -2.10 -15.30 23.27
N ARG A 114 -2.15 -16.63 23.15
CA ARG A 114 -3.38 -17.38 22.78
C ARG A 114 -4.46 -17.34 23.88
N GLY A 115 -4.07 -17.25 25.15
CA GLY A 115 -5.01 -17.26 26.27
C GLY A 115 -6.08 -16.15 26.25
N LEU A 116 -5.82 -15.02 25.56
CA LEU A 116 -6.83 -13.97 25.37
C LEU A 116 -7.94 -14.38 24.40
N GLU A 117 -7.61 -15.19 23.39
CA GLU A 117 -8.56 -15.72 22.41
C GLU A 117 -9.37 -16.87 23.03
N GLU A 118 -8.71 -17.75 23.80
CA GLU A 118 -9.35 -18.83 24.55
C GLU A 118 -10.33 -18.31 25.61
N ALA A 119 -9.96 -17.25 26.35
CA ALA A 119 -10.87 -16.61 27.30
C ALA A 119 -12.12 -16.04 26.61
N ALA A 120 -11.95 -15.44 25.43
CA ALA A 120 -13.06 -14.90 24.66
C ALA A 120 -13.98 -15.99 24.11
N GLU A 121 -13.43 -17.13 23.72
CA GLU A 121 -14.18 -18.30 23.31
C GLU A 121 -15.02 -18.87 24.47
N ILE A 122 -14.45 -18.92 25.68
CA ILE A 122 -15.18 -19.28 26.91
C ILE A 122 -16.33 -18.28 27.17
N ASP A 123 -16.12 -16.99 26.90
CA ASP A 123 -17.16 -15.94 26.98
C ASP A 123 -18.17 -15.97 25.80
N GLY A 124 -18.08 -16.98 24.92
CA GLY A 124 -18.99 -17.18 23.79
C GLY A 124 -18.74 -16.28 22.58
N ALA A 125 -17.55 -15.66 22.47
CA ALA A 125 -17.17 -14.89 21.29
C ALA A 125 -16.87 -15.83 20.11
N ASN A 126 -17.50 -15.56 18.96
CA ASN A 126 -17.15 -16.23 17.71
C ASN A 126 -15.85 -15.65 17.11
N LEU A 127 -15.27 -16.36 16.14
CA LEU A 127 -14.02 -15.98 15.47
C LEU A 127 -14.03 -14.54 14.92
N TRP A 128 -15.14 -14.10 14.33
CA TRP A 128 -15.28 -12.74 13.80
C TRP A 128 -15.22 -11.69 14.91
N LYS A 129 -15.90 -11.93 16.03
CA LYS A 129 -15.85 -11.06 17.20
C LYS A 129 -14.44 -11.05 17.77
N THR A 130 -13.83 -12.21 18.02
CA THR A 130 -12.45 -12.35 18.51
C THR A 130 -11.45 -11.59 17.64
N PHE A 131 -11.55 -11.69 16.31
CA PHE A 131 -10.72 -10.94 15.38
C PHE A 131 -10.84 -9.43 15.59
N TRP A 132 -12.06 -8.89 15.55
CA TRP A 132 -12.29 -7.45 15.60
C TRP A 132 -12.10 -6.83 16.99
N THR A 133 -12.47 -7.53 18.07
CA THR A 133 -12.46 -6.97 19.42
C THR A 133 -11.18 -7.24 20.20
N ILE A 134 -10.40 -8.28 19.82
CA ILE A 134 -9.20 -8.68 20.57
C ILE A 134 -7.96 -8.56 19.69
N VAL A 135 -7.92 -9.32 18.59
CA VAL A 135 -6.70 -9.42 17.79
C VAL A 135 -6.37 -8.10 17.08
N MET A 136 -7.35 -7.43 16.48
CA MET A 136 -7.15 -6.16 15.77
C MET A 136 -6.63 -5.03 16.70
N PRO A 137 -7.21 -4.78 17.89
CA PRO A 137 -6.68 -3.80 18.83
C PRO A 137 -5.25 -4.11 19.32
N LEU A 138 -4.94 -5.38 19.57
CA LEU A 138 -3.59 -5.81 19.96
C LEU A 138 -2.59 -5.66 18.80
N SER A 139 -3.08 -5.76 17.56
CA SER A 139 -2.28 -5.64 16.34
C SER A 139 -2.06 -4.22 15.86
N LYS A 140 -2.54 -3.20 16.58
CA LYS A 140 -2.36 -1.77 16.24
C LYS A 140 -0.93 -1.40 15.80
N PRO A 141 0.16 -1.83 16.47
CA PRO A 141 1.51 -1.48 16.03
C PRO A 141 1.85 -2.00 14.62
N ALA A 142 1.48 -3.25 14.31
CA ALA A 142 1.70 -3.82 12.99
C ALA A 142 0.77 -3.21 11.93
N LEU A 143 -0.50 -2.98 12.27
CA LEU A 143 -1.46 -2.34 11.38
C LEU A 143 -0.99 -0.95 10.95
N ILE A 144 -0.52 -0.11 11.90
CA ILE A 144 0.02 1.22 11.58
C ILE A 144 1.23 1.11 10.65
N THR A 145 2.13 0.18 10.95
CA THR A 145 3.35 -0.01 10.15
C THR A 145 3.02 -0.46 8.72
N LEU A 146 2.07 -1.39 8.57
CA LEU A 146 1.58 -1.83 7.25
C LEU A 146 0.86 -0.70 6.50
N SER A 147 0.01 0.07 7.18
CA SER A 147 -0.66 1.24 6.59
C SER A 147 0.35 2.21 6.01
N ILE A 148 1.43 2.51 6.75
CA ILE A 148 2.46 3.42 6.27
C ILE A 148 3.18 2.84 5.05
N PHE A 149 3.64 1.58 5.11
CA PHE A 149 4.31 0.97 3.95
C PHE A 149 3.42 0.93 2.71
N SER A 150 2.15 0.59 2.87
CA SER A 150 1.18 0.55 1.78
C SER A 150 0.94 1.94 1.17
N PHE A 151 0.72 2.95 2.02
CA PHE A 151 0.55 4.33 1.55
C PHE A 151 1.81 4.81 0.83
N MET A 152 3.00 4.62 1.43
CA MET A 152 4.27 5.04 0.87
C MET A 152 4.52 4.42 -0.51
N GLY A 153 4.28 3.12 -0.65
CA GLY A 153 4.45 2.40 -1.92
C GLY A 153 3.47 2.88 -2.99
N THR A 154 2.22 3.10 -2.62
CA THR A 154 1.17 3.51 -3.58
C THR A 154 1.31 4.97 -3.99
N TRP A 155 1.60 5.86 -3.04
CA TRP A 155 1.79 7.30 -3.28
C TRP A 155 2.95 7.59 -4.25
N GLN A 156 4.02 6.80 -4.15
CA GLN A 156 5.20 6.91 -5.01
C GLN A 156 5.09 6.09 -6.31
N SER A 157 3.99 5.34 -6.50
CA SER A 157 3.86 4.46 -7.65
C SER A 157 3.81 5.24 -8.96
N PHE A 158 4.70 4.87 -9.87
CA PHE A 158 4.86 5.52 -11.17
C PHE A 158 4.60 4.56 -12.32
N THR A 159 5.36 3.45 -12.37
CA THR A 159 5.39 2.54 -13.52
C THR A 159 4.03 1.91 -13.80
N TRP A 160 3.34 1.42 -12.76
CA TRP A 160 2.05 0.76 -12.95
C TRP A 160 0.97 1.73 -13.43
N PRO A 161 0.72 2.88 -12.75
CA PRO A 161 -0.25 3.87 -13.22
C PRO A 161 0.03 4.38 -14.64
N LEU A 162 1.31 4.59 -14.99
CA LEU A 162 1.71 5.04 -16.32
C LEU A 162 1.26 4.07 -17.44
N ILE A 163 1.19 2.78 -17.14
CA ILE A 163 0.89 1.74 -18.13
C ILE A 163 -0.61 1.46 -18.22
N VAL A 164 -1.33 1.55 -17.10
CA VAL A 164 -2.74 1.16 -17.04
C VAL A 164 -3.72 2.33 -17.16
N THR A 165 -3.28 3.59 -17.00
CA THR A 165 -4.13 4.77 -17.22
C THR A 165 -3.56 5.68 -18.30
N HIS A 166 -4.45 6.32 -19.05
CA HIS A 166 -4.09 7.20 -20.17
C HIS A 166 -4.88 8.51 -20.19
N SER A 167 -6.12 8.55 -19.69
CA SER A 167 -6.90 9.78 -19.65
C SER A 167 -6.38 10.75 -18.57
N GLU A 168 -6.63 12.05 -18.81
CA GLU A 168 -6.18 13.11 -17.91
C GLU A 168 -6.81 12.97 -16.52
N HIS A 169 -8.09 12.64 -16.44
CA HIS A 169 -8.82 12.51 -15.17
C HIS A 169 -8.37 11.34 -14.31
N MET A 170 -7.68 10.35 -14.88
CA MET A 170 -7.19 9.15 -14.18
C MET A 170 -5.71 9.23 -13.81
N ARG A 171 -5.05 10.32 -14.16
CA ARG A 171 -3.62 10.50 -13.96
C ARG A 171 -3.31 10.76 -12.48
N VAL A 172 -2.27 10.09 -11.99
CA VAL A 172 -1.71 10.29 -10.64
C VAL A 172 -0.54 11.26 -10.68
N LEU A 173 -0.28 11.91 -9.55
CA LEU A 173 0.74 12.95 -9.42
C LEU A 173 2.16 12.51 -9.88
N PRO A 174 2.68 11.32 -9.49
CA PRO A 174 4.00 10.88 -9.97
C PRO A 174 4.08 10.79 -11.50
N VAL A 175 3.01 10.34 -12.15
CA VAL A 175 2.96 10.23 -13.62
C VAL A 175 2.87 11.61 -14.27
N ALA A 176 2.12 12.54 -13.66
CA ALA A 176 1.99 13.89 -14.17
C ALA A 176 3.31 14.68 -14.15
N LEU A 177 4.19 14.43 -13.18
CA LEU A 177 5.50 15.09 -13.11
C LEU A 177 6.39 14.77 -14.32
N ARG A 178 6.16 13.64 -15.01
CA ARG A 178 6.84 13.30 -16.27
C ARG A 178 6.61 14.35 -17.36
N TYR A 179 5.54 15.14 -17.30
CA TYR A 179 5.32 16.23 -18.26
C TYR A 179 6.47 17.25 -18.28
N PHE A 180 7.14 17.46 -17.14
CA PHE A 180 8.32 18.32 -17.06
C PHE A 180 9.61 17.67 -17.59
N ASP A 181 9.56 16.39 -17.94
CA ASP A 181 10.65 15.61 -18.50
C ASP A 181 10.22 15.05 -19.87
N SER A 182 10.18 15.95 -20.86
CA SER A 182 9.68 15.68 -22.20
C SER A 182 10.82 15.49 -23.21
N SER A 183 10.51 14.90 -24.37
CA SER A 183 11.48 14.77 -25.48
C SER A 183 11.96 16.11 -26.04
N GLN A 184 11.23 17.20 -25.78
CA GLN A 184 11.56 18.56 -26.20
C GLN A 184 12.52 19.27 -25.23
N GLY A 185 12.88 18.60 -24.13
CA GLY A 185 13.74 19.12 -23.06
C GLY A 185 13.13 18.96 -21.67
N THR A 186 14.01 18.89 -20.67
CA THR A 186 13.64 18.73 -19.27
C THR A 186 13.62 20.10 -18.58
N ASN A 187 12.49 20.48 -18.01
CA ASN A 187 12.40 21.63 -17.13
C ASN A 187 12.76 21.21 -15.69
N TYR A 188 14.06 21.10 -15.43
CA TYR A 188 14.59 20.68 -14.12
C TYR A 188 14.05 21.53 -12.96
N SER A 189 13.84 22.83 -13.18
CA SER A 189 13.31 23.72 -12.15
C SER A 189 11.90 23.34 -11.71
N LEU A 190 10.99 23.05 -12.66
CA LEU A 190 9.62 22.68 -12.35
C LEU A 190 9.52 21.22 -11.88
N LEU A 191 10.30 20.31 -12.49
CA LEU A 191 10.37 18.92 -12.08
C LEU A 191 10.80 18.79 -10.61
N MET A 192 11.92 19.41 -10.22
CA MET A 192 12.40 19.38 -8.84
C MET A 192 11.41 20.02 -7.87
N THR A 193 10.77 21.13 -8.26
CA THR A 193 9.74 21.79 -7.44
C THR A 193 8.54 20.86 -7.20
N GLY A 194 8.05 20.19 -8.24
CA GLY A 194 6.97 19.23 -8.14
C GLY A 194 7.33 18.00 -7.30
N SER A 195 8.55 17.49 -7.44
CA SER A 195 9.06 16.38 -6.62
C SER A 195 9.13 16.75 -5.12
N VAL A 196 9.55 17.98 -4.79
CA VAL A 196 9.54 18.48 -3.39
C VAL A 196 8.12 18.50 -2.83
N LEU A 197 7.15 19.02 -3.59
CA LEU A 197 5.74 19.03 -3.18
C LEU A 197 5.18 17.61 -2.99
N MET A 198 5.52 16.69 -3.88
CA MET A 198 5.12 15.28 -3.79
C MET A 198 5.71 14.57 -2.55
N MET A 199 6.85 15.02 -2.04
CA MET A 199 7.46 14.48 -0.82
C MET A 199 6.79 14.96 0.48
N LEU A 200 6.01 16.05 0.46
CA LEU A 200 5.42 16.62 1.69
C LEU A 200 4.55 15.62 2.48
N PRO A 201 3.62 14.86 1.86
CA PRO A 201 2.79 13.90 2.60
C PRO A 201 3.62 12.78 3.24
N MET A 202 4.73 12.41 2.60
CA MET A 202 5.66 11.39 3.09
C MET A 202 6.42 11.88 4.31
N ILE A 203 6.86 13.14 4.31
CA ILE A 203 7.52 13.78 5.46
C ILE A 203 6.53 13.85 6.63
N VAL A 204 5.30 14.27 6.39
CA VAL A 204 4.23 14.29 7.40
C VAL A 204 4.04 12.90 7.99
N LEU A 205 3.85 11.87 7.15
CA LEU A 205 3.71 10.49 7.60
C LEU A 205 4.91 10.00 8.40
N PHE A 206 6.13 10.35 7.99
CA PHE A 206 7.33 9.99 8.74
C PHE A 206 7.38 10.64 10.11
N VAL A 207 7.14 11.96 10.21
CA VAL A 207 7.18 12.69 11.49
C VAL A 207 6.16 12.14 12.49
N PHE A 208 4.96 11.80 12.04
CA PHE A 208 3.92 11.23 12.90
C PHE A 208 4.07 9.70 13.11
N GLY A 209 4.69 9.01 12.15
CA GLY A 209 4.85 7.55 12.10
C GLY A 209 6.14 7.00 12.73
N GLN A 210 7.18 7.82 12.88
CA GLN A 210 8.53 7.39 13.32
C GLN A 210 8.53 6.56 14.62
N ARG A 211 7.69 6.92 15.59
CA ARG A 211 7.56 6.18 16.87
C ARG A 211 7.02 4.75 16.70
N PHE A 212 6.28 4.50 15.63
CA PHE A 212 5.73 3.18 15.29
C PHE A 212 6.69 2.38 14.42
N PHE A 213 7.43 3.03 13.51
CA PHE A 213 8.49 2.40 12.72
C PHE A 213 9.53 1.69 13.58
N VAL A 214 10.03 2.37 14.63
CA VAL A 214 11.04 1.78 15.54
C VAL A 214 10.52 0.51 16.21
N ARG A 215 9.24 0.48 16.59
CA ARG A 215 8.61 -0.70 17.21
C ARG A 215 8.28 -1.80 16.21
N GLY A 216 7.90 -1.44 14.98
CA GLY A 216 7.56 -2.40 13.92
C GLY A 216 8.76 -3.12 13.32
N ILE A 217 9.88 -2.42 13.11
CA ILE A 217 11.11 -2.99 12.54
C ILE A 217 11.76 -3.99 13.52
N GLN A 218 11.71 -3.72 14.82
CA GLN A 218 12.24 -4.63 15.85
C GLN A 218 11.51 -5.98 15.86
N LEU A 219 10.22 -6.03 15.52
CA LEU A 219 9.45 -7.28 15.50
C LEU A 219 9.76 -8.18 14.30
N GLY A 220 10.26 -7.61 13.19
CA GLY A 220 10.78 -8.36 12.05
C GLY A 220 12.22 -8.87 12.25
N ALA A 221 13.00 -8.21 13.10
CA ALA A 221 14.41 -8.52 13.36
C ALA A 221 14.63 -9.46 14.56
N LEU A 222 13.68 -9.58 15.49
CA LEU A 222 13.75 -10.48 16.65
C LEU A 222 13.42 -11.94 16.29
N LYS A 223 14.18 -12.52 15.35
CA LYS A 223 14.44 -13.96 15.24
C LYS A 223 15.84 -14.14 14.61
N GLY A 224 16.84 -13.99 15.46
CA GLY A 224 18.26 -14.27 15.24
C GLY A 224 18.94 -14.30 16.59
#